data_AF-A0A963WIP4-F1
#
_entry.id   AF-A0A963WIP4-F1
#
_cell.length_a   1.000
_cell.length_b   1.000
_cell.length_c   1.000
_cell.angle_alpha   90.00
_cell.angle_beta   90.00
_cell.angle_gamma   90.00
#
_symmetry.space_group_name_H-M   'P 1'
#
loop_
_entity.id
_entity.type
_entity.pdbx_description
1 polymer ?
#
loop_
_entity_poly.entity_id
_entity_poly.type
_entity_poly.pdbx_seq_one_letter_code
_entity_poly.pdbx_strand_id
1 'polypeptide(L)' 'MRSAIVLASVAALAACGPGENDPGPGGVTVGEARALDEAAEMIEQRRLPPEALPAPDVLPSDIATDAPPR' A
#
# COMPACT_ATOMS: atom_id res chain seq x y z
N MET A 1 23.47 -7.20 -35.95
CA MET A 1 24.05 -7.60 -34.65
C MET A 1 24.20 -6.43 -33.68
N ARG A 2 24.82 -5.30 -34.08
CA ARG A 2 24.95 -4.10 -33.22
C ARG A 2 23.63 -3.57 -32.64
N SER A 3 22.58 -3.47 -33.46
CA SER A 3 21.27 -2.99 -32.97
C SER A 3 20.61 -3.95 -31.97
N ALA A 4 20.85 -5.26 -32.08
CA ALA A 4 20.32 -6.23 -31.12
C ALA A 4 20.99 -6.10 -29.74
N ILE A 5 22.29 -5.80 -29.72
CA ILE A 5 23.03 -5.52 -28.49
C ILE A 5 22.48 -4.25 -27.83
N VAL A 6 22.24 -3.19 -28.59
CA VAL A 6 21.66 -1.94 -28.06
C VAL A 6 20.27 -2.15 -27.47
N LEU A 7 19.38 -2.88 -28.16
CA LEU A 7 18.05 -3.19 -27.61
C LEU A 7 18.14 -4.02 -26.32
N ALA A 8 19.02 -5.03 -26.28
CA ALA A 8 19.21 -5.85 -25.09
C ALA A 8 19.72 -5.03 -23.89
N SER A 9 20.65 -4.09 -24.12
CA SER A 9 21.14 -3.20 -23.07
C SER A 9 20.05 -2.28 -22.53
N VAL A 10 19.22 -1.69 -23.38
CA VAL A 10 18.12 -0.81 -22.93
C VAL A 10 17.08 -1.59 -22.13
N ALA A 11 16.75 -2.81 -22.54
CA ALA A 11 15.84 -3.68 -21.79
C ALA A 11 16.42 -4.06 -20.40
N ALA A 12 17.73 -4.28 -20.30
CA ALA A 12 18.39 -4.56 -19.03
C ALA A 12 18.38 -3.34 -18.08
N LEU A 13 18.52 -2.12 -18.61
CA LEU A 13 18.42 -0.90 -17.79
C LEU A 13 16.98 -0.65 -17.31
N ALA A 14 15.98 -0.95 -18.14
CA ALA A 14 14.57 -0.83 -17.77
C ALA A 14 14.14 -1.83 -16.68
N ALA A 15 14.90 -2.91 -16.46
CA ALA A 15 14.68 -3.86 -15.37
C ALA A 15 15.21 -3.35 -14.01
N CYS A 16 15.95 -2.24 -13.97
CA CYS A 16 16.37 -1.61 -12.73
C CYS A 16 15.20 -0.74 -12.20
N GLY A 17 14.31 -1.36 -11.44
CA GLY A 17 13.19 -0.69 -10.78
C GLY A 17 13.61 0.07 -9.51
N PRO A 18 12.66 0.78 -8.88
CA PRO A 18 12.85 1.40 -7.57
C PRO A 18 13.30 0.35 -6.54
N GLY A 19 14.32 0.69 -5.75
CA GLY A 19 14.73 -0.11 -4.60
C GLY A 19 13.73 -0.02 -3.44
N GLU A 20 13.75 -1.00 -2.55
CA GLU A 20 12.82 -1.09 -1.41
C GLU A 20 12.86 0.15 -0.49
N ASN A 21 14.03 0.80 -0.36
CA ASN A 21 14.22 1.99 0.49
C ASN A 21 14.09 3.30 -0.29
N ASP A 22 13.81 3.26 -1.60
CA ASP A 22 13.66 4.47 -2.38
C ASP A 22 12.37 5.19 -1.96
N PRO A 23 12.39 6.54 -1.88
CA PRO A 23 11.21 7.32 -1.52
C PRO A 23 10.11 7.12 -2.57
N GLY A 24 8.98 6.56 -2.14
CA GLY A 24 7.79 6.35 -2.93
C GLY A 24 6.77 7.48 -2.80
N PRO A 25 5.67 7.41 -3.59
CA PRO A 25 4.57 8.36 -3.47
C PRO A 25 3.90 8.28 -2.09
N GLY A 26 3.54 9.42 -1.51
CA GLY A 26 2.97 9.49 -0.16
C GLY A 26 3.98 9.57 0.98
N GLY A 27 5.28 9.69 0.67
CA GLY A 27 6.33 9.84 1.68
C GLY A 27 6.74 8.54 2.38
N VAL A 28 6.26 7.40 1.88
CA VAL A 28 6.67 6.06 2.31
C VAL A 28 7.60 5.46 1.27
N THR A 29 8.50 4.60 1.71
CA THR A 29 9.36 3.80 0.82
C THR A 29 8.56 2.75 0.06
N VAL A 30 9.14 2.24 -1.03
CA VAL A 30 8.50 1.19 -1.85
C VAL A 30 8.21 -0.06 -1.02
N GLY A 31 9.15 -0.47 -0.15
CA GLY A 31 8.98 -1.61 0.74
C GLY A 31 7.92 -1.37 1.81
N GLU A 32 7.84 -0.16 2.37
CA GLU A 32 6.77 0.22 3.31
C GLU A 32 5.39 0.17 2.65
N ALA A 33 5.25 0.71 1.43
CA ALA A 33 3.99 0.65 0.69
C ALA A 33 3.55 -0.81 0.46
N ARG A 34 4.48 -1.67 0.04
CA ARG A 34 4.21 -3.10 -0.14
C ARG A 34 3.78 -3.79 1.15
N ALA A 35 4.42 -3.47 2.27
CA ALA A 35 4.07 -4.03 3.57
C ALA A 35 2.66 -3.57 4.04
N LEU A 36 2.28 -2.33 3.74
CA LEU A 36 0.94 -1.82 4.01
C LEU A 36 -0.13 -2.51 3.16
N ASP A 37 0.15 -2.79 1.89
CA ASP A 37 -0.76 -3.53 1.00
C ASP A 37 -0.97 -4.96 1.49
N GLU A 38 0.09 -5.66 1.90
CA GLU A 38 -0.02 -7.00 2.50
C GLU A 38 -0.86 -6.98 3.79
N ALA A 39 -0.66 -5.97 4.64
CA ALA A 39 -1.48 -5.79 5.84
C ALA A 39 -2.96 -5.55 5.50
N ALA A 40 -3.24 -4.75 4.46
CA ALA A 40 -4.61 -4.52 4.00
C ALA A 40 -5.26 -5.80 3.46
N GLU A 41 -4.52 -6.61 2.71
CA GLU A 41 -5.00 -7.91 2.21
C GLU A 41 -5.35 -8.86 3.37
N MET A 42 -4.52 -8.91 4.40
CA MET A 42 -4.79 -9.68 5.63
C MET A 42 -6.07 -9.21 6.36
N ILE A 43 -6.43 -7.94 6.27
CA ILE A 43 -7.68 -7.41 6.85
C ILE A 43 -8.87 -7.84 5.99
N GLU A 44 -8.77 -7.73 4.67
CA GLU A 44 -9.85 -8.11 3.74
C GLU A 44 -10.16 -9.61 3.85
N GLN A 45 -9.14 -10.47 4.00
CA GLN A 45 -9.33 -11.90 4.24
C GLN A 45 -10.12 -12.21 5.52
N ARG A 46 -10.10 -11.30 6.50
CA ARG A 46 -10.81 -11.44 7.80
C ARG A 46 -12.08 -10.58 7.85
N ARG A 47 -12.56 -10.10 6.71
CA ARG A 47 -13.72 -9.23 6.67
C ARG A 47 -14.95 -9.97 7.20
N LEU A 48 -15.59 -9.35 8.19
CA LEU A 48 -16.81 -9.87 8.80
C LEU A 48 -17.99 -9.75 7.82
N PRO A 49 -18.92 -10.71 7.80
CA PRO A 49 -20.16 -10.55 7.06
C PRO A 49 -20.92 -9.31 7.53
N PRO A 50 -21.67 -8.62 6.64
CA PRO A 50 -22.35 -7.36 6.98
C PRO A 50 -23.27 -7.46 8.20
N GLU A 51 -23.87 -8.63 8.44
CA GLU A 51 -24.78 -8.88 9.55
C GLU A 51 -24.08 -8.95 10.91
N ALA A 52 -22.76 -9.18 10.92
CA ALA A 52 -21.94 -9.21 12.13
C ALA A 52 -21.38 -7.82 12.49
N LEU A 53 -21.57 -6.83 11.61
CA LEU A 53 -21.24 -5.44 11.91
C LEU A 53 -22.36 -4.83 12.76
N PRO A 54 -22.05 -4.05 13.81
CA PRO A 54 -23.07 -3.32 14.55
C PRO A 54 -23.81 -2.37 13.59
N ALA A 55 -25.11 -2.19 13.83
CA ALA A 55 -25.88 -1.24 13.05
C ALA A 55 -25.24 0.16 13.14
N PRO A 56 -25.25 0.94 12.04
CA PRO A 56 -24.53 2.21 11.94
C PRO A 56 -24.94 3.22 13.03
N ASP A 57 -26.13 3.07 13.62
CA ASP A 57 -26.67 3.93 14.67
C ASP A 57 -26.17 3.57 16.09
N VAL A 58 -25.34 2.52 16.24
CA VAL A 58 -24.85 2.01 17.54
C VAL A 58 -23.34 2.24 17.72
N LEU A 59 -22.70 3.06 16.87
CA LEU A 59 -21.30 3.44 17.08
C LEU A 59 -21.18 4.29 18.35
N PRO A 60 -20.32 3.90 19.32
CA PRO A 60 -20.11 4.69 20.53
C PRO A 60 -19.66 6.10 20.18
N SER A 61 -20.33 7.10 20.74
CA SER A 61 -20.05 8.54 20.56
C SER A 61 -18.61 8.94 20.94
N ASP A 62 -17.88 8.04 21.61
CA ASP A 62 -16.55 8.29 22.15
C ASP A 62 -15.43 8.15 21.11
N ILE A 63 -15.71 7.58 19.92
CA ILE A 63 -14.71 7.49 18.83
C ILE A 63 -14.49 8.87 18.15
N ALA A 64 -15.41 9.82 18.34
CA ALA A 64 -15.30 11.16 17.77
C ALA A 64 -14.39 12.12 18.57
N THR A 65 -13.84 11.72 19.73
CA THR A 65 -13.16 12.63 20.66
C THR A 65 -11.68 12.33 20.96
N ASP A 66 -10.89 11.85 19.98
CA ASP A 66 -9.42 11.78 20.14
C ASP A 66 -8.64 12.62 19.10
N ALA A 67 -9.30 13.56 18.42
CA ALA A 67 -8.58 14.59 17.68
C ALA A 67 -7.98 15.59 18.70
N PRO A 68 -6.65 15.78 18.79
CA PRO A 68 -6.07 16.79 19.66
C PRO A 68 -6.54 18.19 19.24
N PRO A 69 -6.89 19.09 20.17
CA PRO A 69 -7.19 20.48 19.83
C PRO A 69 -5.95 21.11 19.17
N ARG A 70 -6.16 21.80 18.06
CA ARG A 70 -5.12 22.54 17.33
C ARG A 70 -4.53 23.68 18.16
#